data_AF-A0A511VD25-F1
#
_entry.id   AF-A0A511VD25-F1
#
_cell.length_a   1.000
_cell.length_b   1.000
_cell.length_c   1.000
_cell.angle_alpha   90.00
_cell.angle_beta   90.00
_cell.angle_gamma   90.00
#
_symmetry.space_group_name_H-M   'P 1'
#
loop_
_entity.id
_entity.type
_entity.pdbx_description
1 polymer ?
#
loop_
_entity_poly.entity_id
_entity_poly.type
_entity_poly.pdbx_seq_one_letter_code
_entity_poly.pdbx_strand_id
1 'polypeptide(L)'
;MNKFTIHRPLYSDFLQWFAKGLKNIFTAHGYLFCEETNEDLRLVFNFITHEKPRPFRRKAQSTFVVSILETHKKPENILKAAYPFLVRSLSNHLIYISHETENTNVYFITPEQGCYKIEYPLRNEQEFFMLVYQRLEPLASSQLVIDNEFHQDLPYKLWNGDERTRDMYVAGQKLDRMNLLPAPFPIEEYLSPRDLQHIKKLYGIGGLSYGNVSCRHDKESFWMSASGVNKADLKTIGKDILLIKDYDAERNTMLLSIPPTITPRRASVDAIEHYIIYKEHPSIGAIVHIHACVLCRDCKLLFI
;
A
#
# COMPACT_ATOMS: atom_id res chain seq x y z
N MET A 1 -10.66 -3.47 19.87
CA MET A 1 -11.41 -2.27 19.44
C MET A 1 -10.44 -1.30 18.76
N ASN A 2 -10.76 -0.79 17.58
CA ASN A 2 -9.83 0.04 16.81
C ASN A 2 -9.77 1.46 17.39
N LYS A 3 -8.59 1.94 17.76
CA LYS A 3 -8.39 3.29 18.31
C LYS A 3 -7.99 4.27 17.21
N PHE A 4 -8.48 5.50 17.30
CA PHE A 4 -8.10 6.57 16.38
C PHE A 4 -7.94 7.92 17.07
N THR A 5 -7.17 8.82 16.44
CA THR A 5 -7.00 10.19 16.92
C THR A 5 -7.04 11.20 15.76
N ILE A 6 -7.20 12.47 16.12
CA ILE A 6 -7.16 13.62 15.21
C ILE A 6 -5.97 14.49 15.61
N HIS A 7 -4.96 14.54 14.75
CA HIS A 7 -3.77 15.34 14.93
C HIS A 7 -3.89 16.69 14.22
N ARG A 8 -3.61 17.76 14.97
CA ARG A 8 -3.74 19.18 14.60
C ARG A 8 -2.56 19.66 13.74
N PRO A 9 -2.69 20.77 12.98
CA PRO A 9 -3.61 21.91 13.16
C PRO A 9 -4.98 21.83 12.46
N LEU A 10 -6.01 22.42 13.09
CA LEU A 10 -7.29 22.76 12.46
C LEU A 10 -7.36 24.28 12.36
N TYR A 11 -7.17 24.84 11.17
CA TYR A 11 -6.98 26.29 10.96
C TYR A 11 -8.14 26.98 10.25
N SER A 12 -9.10 26.21 9.70
CA SER A 12 -10.32 26.73 9.06
C SER A 12 -11.57 26.13 9.72
N ASP A 13 -12.71 26.82 9.57
CA ASP A 13 -14.00 26.33 10.04
C ASP A 13 -14.40 25.02 9.33
N PHE A 14 -14.05 24.89 8.05
CA PHE A 14 -14.31 23.68 7.29
C PHE A 14 -13.52 22.49 7.82
N LEU A 15 -12.23 22.66 8.15
CA LEU A 15 -11.44 21.58 8.75
C LEU A 15 -11.94 21.19 10.15
N GLN A 16 -12.42 22.15 10.95
CA GLN A 16 -13.04 21.86 12.24
C GLN A 16 -14.34 21.06 12.09
N TRP A 17 -15.20 21.45 11.14
CA TRP A 17 -16.42 20.71 10.79
C TRP A 17 -16.09 19.31 10.28
N PHE A 18 -15.12 19.19 9.37
CA PHE A 18 -14.70 17.93 8.79
C PHE A 18 -14.12 16.98 9.84
N ALA A 19 -13.26 17.48 10.74
CA ALA A 19 -12.73 16.73 11.86
C ALA A 19 -13.84 16.22 12.80
N LYS A 20 -14.86 17.05 13.09
CA LYS A 20 -16.02 16.65 13.88
C LYS A 20 -16.83 15.55 13.19
N GLY A 21 -17.07 15.68 11.89
CA GLY A 21 -17.77 14.66 11.10
C GLY A 21 -17.02 13.32 11.05
N LEU A 22 -15.70 13.36 10.82
CA LEU A 22 -14.83 12.18 10.91
C LEU A 22 -14.91 11.52 12.28
N LYS A 23 -14.80 12.31 13.36
CA LYS A 23 -14.92 11.78 14.73
C LYS A 23 -16.27 11.08 14.94
N ASN A 24 -17.35 11.73 14.54
CA ASN A 24 -18.70 11.20 14.72
C ASN A 24 -18.92 9.91 13.93
N ILE A 25 -18.58 9.88 12.64
CA ILE A 25 -18.84 8.71 11.79
C ILE A 25 -18.01 7.50 12.21
N PHE A 26 -16.73 7.67 12.54
CA PHE A 26 -15.88 6.56 13.00
C PHE A 26 -16.31 6.05 14.38
N THR A 27 -16.68 6.95 15.30
CA THR A 27 -17.20 6.55 16.63
C THR A 27 -18.52 5.78 16.49
N ALA A 28 -19.42 6.22 15.61
CA ALA A 28 -20.68 5.52 15.34
C ALA A 28 -20.49 4.10 14.79
N HIS A 29 -19.35 3.82 14.16
CA HIS A 29 -18.98 2.50 13.63
C HIS A 29 -17.97 1.74 14.51
N GLY A 30 -17.89 2.06 15.80
CA GLY A 30 -17.19 1.24 16.79
C GLY A 30 -15.69 1.52 16.94
N TYR A 31 -15.18 2.59 16.34
CA TYR A 31 -13.83 3.07 16.65
C TYR A 31 -13.81 3.89 17.96
N LEU A 32 -12.76 3.74 18.75
CA LEU A 32 -12.53 4.52 19.97
C LEU A 32 -11.72 5.77 19.66
N PHE A 33 -12.29 6.95 19.94
CA PHE A 33 -11.54 8.20 19.84
C PHE A 33 -10.63 8.39 21.07
N CYS A 34 -9.34 8.65 20.82
CA CYS A 34 -8.34 8.94 21.85
C CYS A 34 -7.77 10.35 21.64
N GLU A 35 -7.74 11.17 22.69
CA GLU A 35 -7.15 12.52 22.64
C GLU A 35 -5.63 12.49 22.65
N GLU A 36 -5.03 11.53 23.35
CA GLU A 36 -3.59 11.41 23.46
C GLU A 36 -3.01 10.52 22.34
N THR A 37 -1.89 10.96 21.77
CA THR A 37 -1.17 10.25 20.69
C THR A 37 -0.21 9.19 21.22
N ASN A 38 -0.23 8.94 22.53
CA ASN A 38 0.68 8.03 23.20
C ASN A 38 0.21 6.56 23.19
N GLU A 39 -1.05 6.30 22.83
CA GLU A 39 -1.68 4.98 22.77
C GLU A 39 -1.35 4.19 21.48
N ASP A 40 -1.66 2.89 21.50
CA ASP A 40 -1.65 2.03 20.30
C ASP A 40 -2.80 2.42 19.35
N LEU A 41 -2.51 3.39 18.50
CA LEU A 41 -3.43 3.93 17.51
C LEU A 41 -3.40 3.11 16.24
N ARG A 42 -4.59 2.72 15.77
CA ARG A 42 -4.77 2.07 14.47
C ARG A 42 -4.90 3.09 13.35
N LEU A 43 -5.54 4.22 13.62
CA LEU A 43 -5.82 5.27 12.63
C LEU A 43 -5.48 6.66 13.16
N VAL A 44 -4.84 7.47 12.32
CA VAL A 44 -4.52 8.87 12.64
C VAL A 44 -4.98 9.76 11.50
N PHE A 45 -5.84 10.72 11.80
CA PHE A 45 -6.16 11.82 10.89
C PHE A 45 -5.17 12.96 11.15
N ASN A 46 -4.17 13.11 10.29
CA ASN A 46 -3.11 14.09 10.40
C ASN A 46 -3.43 15.32 9.54
N PHE A 47 -3.95 16.38 10.15
CA PHE A 47 -4.21 17.62 9.43
C PHE A 47 -2.88 18.36 9.21
N ILE A 48 -2.63 18.76 7.97
CA ILE A 48 -1.38 19.39 7.54
C ILE A 48 -1.63 20.71 6.83
N THR A 49 -0.60 21.56 6.72
CA THR A 49 -0.65 22.79 5.93
C THR A 49 0.30 22.72 4.75
N HIS A 50 0.08 23.59 3.76
CA HIS A 50 0.90 23.67 2.56
C HIS A 50 2.36 24.05 2.88
N GLU A 51 2.57 24.89 3.89
CA GLU A 51 3.89 25.38 4.34
C GLU A 51 4.61 24.36 5.22
N LYS A 52 3.85 23.58 5.99
CA LYS A 52 4.39 22.62 6.97
C LYS A 52 3.65 21.28 6.86
N PRO A 53 3.92 20.48 5.81
CA PRO A 53 3.34 19.15 5.64
C PRO A 53 4.02 18.14 6.56
N ARG A 54 3.92 18.34 7.86
CA ARG A 54 4.66 17.58 8.86
C ARG A 54 4.13 16.15 8.93
N PRO A 55 5.02 15.15 8.90
CA PRO A 55 4.62 13.77 9.09
C PRO A 55 4.20 13.52 10.54
N PHE A 56 3.21 12.65 10.73
CA PHE A 56 2.92 12.08 12.03
C PHE A 56 3.95 10.99 12.35
N ARG A 57 4.66 11.13 13.48
CA ARG A 57 5.65 10.14 13.90
C ARG A 57 4.93 8.92 14.48
N ARG A 58 4.82 7.87 13.68
CA ARG A 58 4.22 6.58 14.07
C ARG A 58 5.04 5.92 15.19
N LYS A 59 4.37 5.34 16.18
CA LYS A 59 4.98 4.47 17.19
C LYS A 59 5.00 3.00 16.76
N ALA A 60 3.97 2.58 16.02
CA ALA A 60 3.84 1.24 15.47
C ALA A 60 3.77 1.29 13.94
N GLN A 61 4.30 0.27 13.26
CA GLN A 61 4.23 0.16 11.81
C GLN A 61 2.79 -0.01 11.29
N SER A 62 1.93 -0.62 12.10
CA SER A 62 0.51 -0.86 11.82
C SER A 62 -0.37 0.39 11.91
N THR A 63 0.13 1.52 12.38
CA THR A 63 -0.64 2.77 12.44
C THR A 63 -0.88 3.31 11.03
N PHE A 64 -2.14 3.34 10.62
CA PHE A 64 -2.58 3.93 9.35
C PHE A 64 -2.72 5.45 9.48
N VAL A 65 -2.04 6.20 8.62
CA VAL A 65 -2.04 7.67 8.67
C VAL A 65 -2.74 8.23 7.44
N VAL A 66 -3.82 8.99 7.68
CA VAL A 66 -4.54 9.77 6.67
C VAL A 66 -4.15 11.23 6.86
N SER A 67 -3.39 11.80 5.92
CA SER A 67 -3.13 13.24 5.94
C SER A 67 -4.29 14.00 5.32
N ILE A 68 -4.64 15.16 5.86
CA ILE A 68 -5.70 16.04 5.34
C ILE A 68 -5.11 17.41 5.03
N LEU A 69 -5.26 17.86 3.79
CA LEU A 69 -4.79 19.16 3.32
C LEU A 69 -5.94 19.92 2.66
N GLU A 70 -6.14 21.17 3.06
CA GLU A 70 -7.14 22.07 2.48
C GLU A 70 -6.48 23.16 1.62
N THR A 71 -7.11 23.48 0.49
CA THR A 71 -6.71 24.54 -0.43
C THR A 71 -7.91 25.25 -1.03
N HIS A 72 -7.69 26.49 -1.48
CA HIS A 72 -8.67 27.28 -2.27
C HIS A 72 -8.28 27.37 -3.75
N LYS A 73 -7.35 26.52 -4.19
CA LYS A 73 -6.92 26.46 -5.60
C LYS A 73 -7.43 25.18 -6.24
N LYS A 74 -8.03 25.33 -7.42
CA LYS A 74 -8.35 24.21 -8.31
C LYS A 74 -7.07 23.66 -8.92
N PRO A 75 -6.71 22.38 -8.70
CA PRO A 75 -5.53 21.81 -9.32
C PRO A 75 -5.80 21.47 -10.80
N GLU A 76 -4.91 21.87 -11.71
CA GLU A 76 -4.95 21.43 -13.11
C GLU A 76 -4.74 19.91 -13.23
N ASN A 77 -3.80 19.39 -12.45
CA ASN A 77 -3.55 17.96 -12.30
C ASN A 77 -3.48 17.62 -10.81
N ILE A 78 -4.47 16.87 -10.33
CA ILE A 78 -4.62 16.53 -8.91
C ILE A 78 -3.43 15.74 -8.37
N LEU A 79 -2.92 14.75 -9.11
CA LEU A 79 -1.78 13.95 -8.67
C LEU A 79 -0.52 14.81 -8.57
N LYS A 80 -0.23 15.67 -9.55
CA LYS A 80 0.91 16.60 -9.48
C LYS A 80 0.80 17.58 -8.32
N ALA A 81 -0.40 18.06 -8.03
CA ALA A 81 -0.62 18.99 -6.93
C ALA A 81 -0.49 18.31 -5.55
N ALA A 82 -1.02 17.10 -5.41
CA ALA A 82 -1.26 16.49 -4.10
C ALA A 82 -0.22 15.40 -3.73
N TYR A 83 0.33 14.66 -4.69
CA TYR A 83 1.30 13.59 -4.43
C TYR A 83 2.55 14.03 -3.64
N PRO A 84 3.11 15.25 -3.84
CA PRO A 84 4.18 15.75 -2.98
C PRO A 84 3.81 15.79 -1.48
N PHE A 85 2.56 16.09 -1.15
CA PHE A 85 2.09 16.17 0.24
C PHE A 85 1.88 14.80 0.86
N LEU A 86 1.39 13.83 0.08
CA LEU A 86 1.30 12.44 0.49
C LEU A 86 2.67 11.92 0.94
N VAL A 87 3.68 12.16 0.11
CA VAL A 87 5.08 11.81 0.37
C VAL A 87 5.65 12.53 1.59
N ARG A 88 5.59 13.88 1.61
CA ARG A 88 6.24 14.68 2.66
C ARG A 88 5.64 14.42 4.05
N SER A 89 4.34 14.12 4.09
CA SER A 89 3.64 13.77 5.32
C SER A 89 3.74 12.29 5.70
N LEU A 90 4.39 11.45 4.88
CA LEU A 90 4.55 10.01 5.08
C LEU A 90 3.22 9.33 5.41
N SER A 91 2.16 9.70 4.68
CA SER A 91 0.82 9.18 4.89
C SER A 91 0.53 7.97 4.01
N ASN A 92 -0.31 7.07 4.51
CA ASN A 92 -0.87 5.97 3.69
C ASN A 92 -1.95 6.48 2.74
N HIS A 93 -2.59 7.59 3.12
CA HIS A 93 -3.67 8.20 2.35
C HIS A 93 -3.60 9.72 2.48
N LEU A 94 -3.87 10.45 1.41
CA LEU A 94 -4.03 11.90 1.44
C LEU A 94 -5.46 12.24 1.05
N ILE A 95 -6.15 12.97 1.93
CA ILE A 95 -7.38 13.68 1.63
C ILE A 95 -7.00 15.11 1.23
N TYR A 96 -7.20 15.45 -0.03
CA TYR A 96 -6.95 16.78 -0.58
C TYR A 96 -8.29 17.49 -0.81
N ILE A 97 -8.58 18.50 -0.01
CA ILE A 97 -9.81 19.29 -0.04
C ILE A 97 -9.53 20.55 -0.87
N SER A 98 -10.24 20.72 -1.98
CA SER A 98 -10.14 21.88 -2.87
C SER A 98 -11.47 22.61 -2.91
N HIS A 99 -11.50 23.82 -2.36
CA HIS A 99 -12.65 24.72 -2.46
C HIS A 99 -12.62 25.43 -3.81
N GLU A 100 -13.65 25.21 -4.62
CA GLU A 100 -13.97 25.97 -5.83
C GLU A 100 -15.12 26.96 -5.54
N THR A 101 -15.48 27.78 -6.53
CA THR A 101 -16.49 28.84 -6.36
C THR A 101 -17.88 28.31 -5.99
N GLU A 102 -18.25 27.12 -6.48
CA GLU A 102 -19.60 26.56 -6.31
C GLU A 102 -19.63 25.27 -5.49
N ASN A 103 -18.50 24.56 -5.39
CA ASN A 103 -18.41 23.29 -4.70
C ASN A 103 -17.04 23.09 -4.03
N THR A 104 -16.97 22.10 -3.15
CA THR A 104 -15.75 21.61 -2.54
C THR A 104 -15.49 20.19 -3.02
N ASN A 105 -14.35 19.98 -3.66
CA ASN A 105 -13.92 18.67 -4.11
C ASN A 105 -13.01 18.04 -3.05
N VAL A 106 -13.32 16.82 -2.62
CA VAL A 106 -12.55 16.05 -1.65
C VAL A 106 -11.94 14.84 -2.37
N TYR A 107 -10.62 14.91 -2.61
CA TYR A 107 -9.88 13.89 -3.31
C TYR A 107 -9.19 12.93 -2.33
N PHE A 108 -9.18 11.65 -2.67
CA PHE A 108 -8.59 10.54 -1.91
C PHE A 108 -7.46 9.97 -2.74
N ILE A 109 -6.23 10.06 -2.23
CA ILE A 109 -5.02 9.75 -2.98
C ILE A 109 -4.15 8.75 -2.22
N THR A 110 -3.73 7.68 -2.90
CA THR A 110 -2.82 6.65 -2.35
C THR A 110 -1.43 6.69 -3.01
N PRO A 111 -0.39 6.10 -2.37
CA PRO A 111 0.94 5.98 -2.96
C PRO A 111 0.95 5.22 -4.29
N GLU A 112 -0.01 4.31 -4.49
CA GLU A 112 -0.20 3.50 -5.70
C GLU A 112 -0.93 4.26 -6.82
N GLN A 113 -1.13 5.58 -6.68
CA GLN A 113 -1.89 6.45 -7.58
C GLN A 113 -3.40 6.18 -7.64
N GLY A 114 -3.96 5.48 -6.64
CA GLY A 114 -5.40 5.48 -6.45
C GLY A 114 -5.87 6.92 -6.28
N CYS A 115 -6.78 7.39 -7.13
CA CYS A 115 -7.33 8.75 -7.07
C CYS A 115 -8.85 8.70 -7.21
N TYR A 116 -9.55 9.06 -6.15
CA TYR A 116 -11.01 9.11 -6.10
C TYR A 116 -11.50 10.48 -5.61
N LYS A 117 -12.72 10.89 -5.96
CA LYS A 117 -13.27 12.22 -5.65
C LYS A 117 -14.70 12.11 -5.09
N ILE A 118 -14.99 12.90 -4.06
CA ILE A 118 -16.34 13.19 -3.56
C ILE A 118 -16.56 14.71 -3.68
N GLU A 119 -17.75 15.13 -4.10
CA GLU A 119 -18.15 16.54 -4.15
C GLU A 119 -19.01 16.92 -2.95
N TYR A 120 -18.82 18.12 -2.41
CA TYR A 120 -19.61 18.73 -1.35
C TYR A 120 -20.11 20.12 -1.78
N PRO A 121 -21.37 20.53 -1.52
CA PRO A 121 -22.38 19.79 -0.76
C PRO A 121 -22.94 18.60 -1.55
N LEU A 122 -23.01 17.44 -0.88
CA LEU A 122 -23.82 16.31 -1.30
C LEU A 122 -25.15 16.40 -0.55
N ARG A 123 -26.25 15.93 -1.16
CA ARG A 123 -27.66 15.98 -0.68
C ARG A 123 -27.86 16.26 0.81
N ASN A 124 -27.17 15.52 1.70
CA ASN A 124 -27.01 15.86 3.10
C ASN A 124 -25.61 15.50 3.65
N GLU A 125 -25.29 16.04 4.84
CA GLU A 125 -24.01 15.84 5.54
C GLU A 125 -23.74 14.38 5.95
N GLN A 126 -24.79 13.63 6.33
CA GLN A 126 -24.64 12.25 6.81
C GLN A 126 -24.20 11.31 5.68
N GLU A 127 -24.80 11.46 4.49
CA GLU A 127 -24.45 10.71 3.29
C GLU A 127 -23.00 11.00 2.87
N PHE A 128 -22.58 12.26 2.95
CA PHE A 128 -21.19 12.65 2.68
C PHE A 128 -20.20 11.93 3.59
N PHE A 129 -20.38 11.99 4.92
CA PHE A 129 -19.44 11.33 5.83
C PHE A 129 -19.51 9.80 5.78
N MET A 130 -20.67 9.21 5.43
CA MET A 130 -20.77 7.78 5.16
C MET A 130 -19.89 7.36 3.97
N LEU A 131 -19.90 8.13 2.87
CA LEU A 131 -19.02 7.86 1.74
C LEU A 131 -17.55 8.02 2.12
N VAL A 132 -17.19 9.05 2.90
CA VAL A 132 -15.82 9.21 3.42
C VAL A 132 -15.40 7.99 4.25
N TYR A 133 -16.27 7.51 5.14
CA TYR A 133 -16.04 6.34 5.96
C TYR A 133 -15.82 5.08 5.11
N GLN A 134 -16.71 4.79 4.15
CA GLN A 134 -16.60 3.63 3.26
C GLN A 134 -15.30 3.60 2.44
N ARG A 135 -14.71 4.77 2.16
CA ARG A 135 -13.42 4.85 1.45
C ARG A 135 -12.21 4.59 2.34
N LEU A 136 -12.29 4.97 3.62
CA LEU A 136 -11.16 4.90 4.53
C LEU A 136 -11.16 3.64 5.40
N GLU A 137 -12.34 3.13 5.76
CA GLU A 137 -12.50 1.99 6.66
C GLU A 137 -11.73 0.75 6.19
N PRO A 138 -11.83 0.29 4.92
CA PRO A 138 -11.19 -0.97 4.52
C PRO A 138 -9.67 -0.94 4.72
N LEU A 139 -9.06 0.22 4.48
CA LEU A 139 -7.61 0.43 4.67
C LEU A 139 -7.25 0.65 6.14
N ALA A 140 -8.08 1.40 6.87
CA ALA A 140 -7.88 1.66 8.30
C ALA A 140 -8.07 0.40 9.18
N SER A 141 -8.86 -0.58 8.71
CA SER A 141 -9.10 -1.86 9.37
C SER A 141 -8.28 -3.01 8.79
N SER A 142 -7.43 -2.76 7.79
CA SER A 142 -6.47 -3.76 7.31
C SER A 142 -5.44 -4.13 8.38
N GLN A 143 -4.93 -5.36 8.31
CA GLN A 143 -3.77 -5.81 9.07
C GLN A 143 -2.58 -5.91 8.11
N LEU A 144 -1.48 -5.23 8.44
CA LEU A 144 -0.26 -5.29 7.66
C LEU A 144 0.59 -6.46 8.14
N VAL A 145 0.88 -7.41 7.25
CA VAL A 145 1.79 -8.54 7.50
C VAL A 145 3.09 -8.29 6.76
N ILE A 146 4.08 -7.71 7.46
CA ILE A 146 5.36 -7.30 6.86
C ILE A 146 6.52 -8.15 7.39
N ASP A 147 6.38 -8.67 8.60
CA ASP A 147 7.44 -9.40 9.27
C ASP A 147 7.65 -10.78 8.63
N ASN A 148 8.92 -11.17 8.55
CA ASN A 148 9.36 -12.40 7.93
C ASN A 148 10.30 -13.12 8.91
N GLU A 149 9.98 -14.38 9.21
CA GLU A 149 10.89 -15.28 9.90
C GLU A 149 11.51 -16.26 8.91
N PHE A 150 12.83 -16.33 8.92
CA PHE A 150 13.59 -17.14 7.99
C PHE A 150 14.16 -18.36 8.69
N HIS A 151 13.76 -19.54 8.23
CA HIS A 151 14.29 -20.81 8.69
C HIS A 151 15.28 -21.37 7.66
N GLN A 152 16.47 -21.76 8.13
CA GLN A 152 17.52 -22.33 7.28
C GLN A 152 17.30 -23.83 7.02
N ASP A 153 16.06 -24.21 6.70
CA ASP A 153 15.60 -25.58 6.58
C ASP A 153 15.15 -25.94 5.15
N LEU A 154 15.47 -25.10 4.16
CA LEU A 154 15.14 -25.41 2.77
C LEU A 154 15.86 -26.71 2.33
N PRO A 155 15.13 -27.73 1.82
CA PRO A 155 15.75 -28.96 1.36
C PRO A 155 16.80 -28.73 0.28
N TYR A 156 17.95 -29.42 0.36
CA TYR A 156 19.08 -29.27 -0.56
C TYR A 156 18.69 -29.32 -2.05
N LYS A 157 17.77 -30.22 -2.40
CA LYS A 157 17.26 -30.38 -3.78
C LYS A 157 16.58 -29.12 -4.34
N LEU A 158 16.11 -28.21 -3.49
CA LEU A 158 15.42 -26.97 -3.87
C LEU A 158 16.34 -25.75 -3.86
N TRP A 159 17.61 -25.88 -3.46
CA TRP A 159 18.53 -24.74 -3.35
C TRP A 159 18.79 -24.05 -4.70
N ASN A 160 18.70 -24.79 -5.80
CA ASN A 160 18.85 -24.29 -7.16
C ASN A 160 17.50 -24.11 -7.88
N GLY A 161 16.39 -24.22 -7.13
CA GLY A 161 15.04 -24.15 -7.66
C GLY A 161 14.51 -25.48 -8.18
N ASP A 162 13.28 -25.44 -8.64
CA ASP A 162 12.55 -26.54 -9.29
C ASP A 162 11.89 -26.05 -10.61
N GLU A 163 11.12 -26.94 -11.25
CA GLU A 163 10.36 -26.61 -12.46
C GLU A 163 9.44 -25.38 -12.27
N ARG A 164 8.83 -25.23 -11.10
CA ARG A 164 7.92 -24.13 -10.78
C ARG A 164 8.63 -22.80 -10.68
N THR A 165 9.82 -22.76 -10.06
CA THR A 165 10.64 -21.54 -10.01
C THR A 165 11.16 -21.14 -11.40
N ARG A 166 11.41 -22.12 -12.27
CA ARG A 166 11.75 -21.87 -13.68
C ARG A 166 10.56 -21.29 -14.45
N ASP A 167 9.35 -21.81 -14.23
CA ASP A 167 8.14 -21.25 -14.81
C ASP A 167 7.90 -19.80 -14.37
N MET A 168 8.14 -19.48 -13.09
CA MET A 168 8.07 -18.09 -12.60
C MET A 168 9.05 -17.17 -13.33
N TYR A 169 10.29 -17.61 -13.54
CA TYR A 169 11.28 -16.85 -14.30
C TYR A 169 10.82 -16.58 -15.74
N VAL A 170 10.33 -17.61 -16.43
CA VAL A 170 9.81 -17.49 -17.80
C VAL A 170 8.58 -16.59 -17.86
N ALA A 171 7.66 -16.70 -16.90
CA ALA A 171 6.49 -15.84 -16.79
C ALA A 171 6.90 -14.38 -16.57
N GLY A 172 7.87 -14.13 -15.70
CA GLY A 172 8.45 -12.81 -15.48
C GLY A 172 8.99 -12.17 -16.76
N GLN A 173 9.76 -12.92 -17.55
CA GLN A 173 10.24 -12.44 -18.86
C GLN A 173 9.11 -12.16 -19.85
N LYS A 174 8.03 -12.96 -19.86
CA LYS A 174 6.87 -12.73 -20.72
C LYS A 174 6.14 -11.45 -20.33
N LEU A 175 5.90 -11.24 -19.04
CA LEU A 175 5.26 -10.03 -18.52
C LEU A 175 6.08 -8.79 -18.87
N ASP A 176 7.42 -8.87 -18.79
CA ASP A 176 8.32 -7.79 -19.16
C ASP A 176 8.19 -7.42 -20.65
N ARG A 177 8.21 -8.42 -21.54
CA ARG A 177 8.02 -8.22 -22.98
C ARG A 177 6.66 -7.63 -23.34
N MET A 178 5.64 -7.93 -22.54
CA MET A 178 4.29 -7.38 -22.70
C MET A 178 4.14 -5.99 -22.05
N ASN A 179 5.20 -5.46 -21.43
CA ASN A 179 5.17 -4.22 -20.65
C ASN A 179 4.09 -4.24 -19.54
N LEU A 180 3.87 -5.44 -18.97
CA LEU A 180 2.92 -5.70 -17.88
C LEU A 180 3.59 -5.77 -16.50
N LEU A 181 4.92 -5.90 -16.47
CA LEU A 181 5.64 -5.56 -15.25
C LEU A 181 5.49 -4.05 -15.01
N PRO A 182 5.35 -3.61 -13.76
CA PRO A 182 5.15 -2.20 -13.51
C PRO A 182 6.35 -1.43 -14.06
N ALA A 183 6.06 -0.55 -15.03
CA ALA A 183 6.99 0.50 -15.38
C ALA A 183 7.37 1.22 -14.08
N PRO A 184 8.65 1.53 -13.85
CA PRO A 184 9.05 2.32 -12.69
C PRO A 184 8.16 3.55 -12.66
N PHE A 185 7.42 3.71 -11.55
CA PHE A 185 6.54 4.86 -11.35
C PHE A 185 7.36 6.12 -11.66
N PRO A 186 6.93 6.99 -12.61
CA PRO A 186 7.70 8.18 -13.01
C PRO A 186 7.57 9.24 -11.92
N ILE A 187 8.12 8.92 -10.76
CA ILE A 187 8.05 9.70 -9.55
C ILE A 187 8.69 11.09 -9.76
N GLU A 188 9.61 11.17 -10.73
CA GLU A 188 10.23 12.39 -11.23
C GLU A 188 9.25 13.38 -11.87
N GLU A 189 8.12 12.91 -12.40
CA GLU A 189 7.09 13.79 -12.98
C GLU A 189 6.21 14.47 -11.92
N TYR A 190 6.21 13.94 -10.69
CA TYR A 190 5.37 14.41 -9.59
C TYR A 190 6.16 15.09 -8.49
N LEU A 191 7.44 14.77 -8.33
CA LEU A 191 8.26 15.22 -7.23
C LEU A 191 9.42 16.08 -7.69
N SER A 192 9.71 17.11 -6.89
CA SER A 192 10.94 17.88 -7.08
C SER A 192 12.18 17.01 -6.83
N PRO A 193 13.35 17.34 -7.41
CA PRO A 193 14.62 16.65 -7.12
C PRO A 193 14.92 16.50 -5.63
N ARG A 194 14.53 17.50 -4.83
CA ARG A 194 14.67 17.48 -3.37
C ARG A 194 13.78 16.44 -2.70
N ASP A 195 12.51 16.35 -3.09
CA ASP A 195 11.57 15.37 -2.53
C ASP A 195 11.96 13.94 -2.93
N LEU A 196 12.44 13.75 -4.16
CA LEU A 196 12.96 12.47 -4.64
C LEU A 196 14.15 11.98 -3.81
N GLN A 197 15.13 12.86 -3.54
CA GLN A 197 16.26 12.51 -2.67
C GLN A 197 15.78 12.15 -1.26
N HIS A 198 14.78 12.86 -0.75
CA HIS A 198 14.20 12.58 0.56
C HIS A 198 13.56 11.18 0.61
N ILE A 199 12.74 10.83 -0.39
CA ILE A 199 12.16 9.47 -0.51
C ILE A 199 13.23 8.40 -0.61
N LYS A 200 14.21 8.57 -1.51
CA LYS A 200 15.27 7.59 -1.74
C LYS A 200 16.01 7.29 -0.44
N LYS A 201 16.26 8.32 0.36
CA LYS A 201 16.87 8.19 1.69
C LYS A 201 15.95 7.53 2.71
N LEU A 202 14.65 7.84 2.70
CA LEU A 202 13.71 7.40 3.73
C LEU A 202 13.25 5.95 3.54
N TYR A 203 13.07 5.52 2.30
CA TYR A 203 12.60 4.17 1.99
C TYR A 203 13.73 3.20 1.64
N GLY A 204 14.95 3.67 1.37
CA GLY A 204 16.06 2.81 0.92
C GLY A 204 15.77 2.13 -0.43
N ILE A 205 14.82 2.68 -1.18
CA ILE A 205 14.28 2.10 -2.41
C ILE A 205 14.99 2.73 -3.62
N GLY A 206 15.56 1.88 -4.49
CA GLY A 206 16.04 2.26 -5.83
C GLY A 206 14.93 2.43 -6.87
N GLY A 207 13.72 1.90 -6.59
CA GLY A 207 12.49 2.09 -7.34
C GLY A 207 11.31 1.33 -6.70
N LEU A 208 10.10 1.90 -6.74
CA LEU A 208 8.88 1.24 -6.27
C LEU A 208 8.51 0.12 -7.26
N SER A 209 8.99 -1.11 -7.04
CA SER A 209 8.61 -2.25 -7.89
C SER A 209 7.31 -2.85 -7.37
N TYR A 210 6.22 -2.48 -8.03
CA TYR A 210 4.89 -3.00 -7.73
C TYR A 210 4.72 -4.42 -8.31
N GLY A 211 3.58 -5.06 -8.01
CA GLY A 211 3.25 -6.40 -8.50
C GLY A 211 4.13 -7.52 -7.94
N ASN A 212 3.65 -8.75 -8.05
CA ASN A 212 4.34 -9.93 -7.57
C ASN A 212 3.89 -11.18 -8.34
N VAL A 213 4.68 -12.25 -8.26
CA VAL A 213 4.32 -13.54 -8.83
C VAL A 213 4.56 -14.64 -7.80
N SER A 214 3.67 -15.62 -7.77
CA SER A 214 3.80 -16.81 -6.95
C SER A 214 3.29 -18.04 -7.68
N CYS A 215 3.80 -19.21 -7.29
CA CYS A 215 3.25 -20.48 -7.72
C CYS A 215 3.28 -21.49 -6.58
N ARG A 216 2.26 -22.35 -6.55
CA ARG A 216 2.14 -23.41 -5.56
C ARG A 216 3.30 -24.41 -5.71
N HIS A 217 3.98 -24.71 -4.61
CA HIS A 217 4.99 -25.77 -4.56
C HIS A 217 4.30 -27.10 -4.23
N ASP A 218 3.53 -27.11 -3.15
CA ASP A 218 2.74 -28.26 -2.71
C ASP A 218 1.44 -27.82 -1.98
N LYS A 219 0.85 -28.71 -1.18
CA LYS A 219 -0.40 -28.41 -0.45
C LYS A 219 -0.23 -27.33 0.61
N GLU A 220 0.97 -27.21 1.18
CA GLU A 220 1.23 -26.37 2.36
C GLU A 220 2.09 -25.15 2.03
N SER A 221 2.83 -25.18 0.94
CA SER A 221 3.84 -24.17 0.61
C SER A 221 3.76 -23.67 -0.83
N PHE A 222 4.30 -22.47 -1.05
CA PHE A 222 4.35 -21.84 -2.36
C PHE A 222 5.61 -20.99 -2.53
N TRP A 223 6.08 -20.89 -3.78
CA TRP A 223 7.15 -20.00 -4.18
C TRP A 223 6.61 -18.60 -4.43
N MET A 224 7.34 -17.56 -4.03
CA MET A 224 6.97 -16.17 -4.25
C MET A 224 8.18 -15.31 -4.63
N SER A 225 7.99 -14.36 -5.54
CA SER A 225 8.98 -13.32 -5.79
C SER A 225 9.21 -12.46 -4.55
N ALA A 226 10.48 -12.20 -4.21
CA ALA A 226 10.83 -11.30 -3.11
C ALA A 226 10.46 -9.84 -3.42
N SER A 227 10.34 -9.02 -2.38
CA SER A 227 10.03 -7.59 -2.53
C SER A 227 11.17 -6.83 -3.22
N GLY A 228 10.83 -5.88 -4.09
CA GLY A 228 11.81 -4.98 -4.72
C GLY A 228 12.75 -5.64 -5.74
N VAL A 229 12.47 -6.86 -6.19
CA VAL A 229 13.26 -7.54 -7.22
C VAL A 229 12.80 -7.15 -8.63
N ASN A 230 13.66 -7.37 -9.62
CA ASN A 230 13.27 -7.34 -11.02
C ASN A 230 12.60 -8.68 -11.37
N LYS A 231 11.29 -8.68 -11.62
CA LYS A 231 10.54 -9.90 -11.92
C LYS A 231 10.92 -10.49 -13.29
N ALA A 232 11.53 -9.71 -14.19
CA ALA A 232 12.09 -10.22 -15.44
C ALA A 232 13.38 -11.02 -15.23
N ASP A 233 14.02 -10.89 -14.05
CA ASP A 233 15.34 -11.48 -13.75
C ASP A 233 15.38 -12.23 -12.40
N LEU A 234 14.41 -13.12 -12.19
CA LEU A 234 14.34 -13.97 -10.99
C LEU A 234 15.34 -15.14 -11.06
N LYS A 235 16.51 -15.00 -10.43
CA LYS A 235 17.61 -15.99 -10.55
C LYS A 235 17.88 -16.79 -9.29
N THR A 236 17.83 -16.14 -8.14
CA THR A 236 18.44 -16.69 -6.91
C THR A 236 17.38 -17.18 -5.93
N ILE A 237 17.35 -18.47 -5.63
CA ILE A 237 16.49 -19.01 -4.56
C ILE A 237 16.98 -18.52 -3.19
N GLY A 238 16.04 -18.20 -2.31
CA GLY A 238 16.32 -17.63 -0.99
C GLY A 238 16.59 -16.12 -1.03
N LYS A 239 16.68 -15.49 -2.21
CA LYS A 239 16.90 -14.05 -2.35
C LYS A 239 15.92 -13.38 -3.32
N ASP A 240 15.77 -13.91 -4.53
CA ASP A 240 14.86 -13.37 -5.54
C ASP A 240 13.52 -14.12 -5.55
N ILE A 241 13.57 -15.43 -5.28
CA ILE A 241 12.41 -16.30 -5.11
C ILE A 241 12.51 -16.95 -3.74
N LEU A 242 11.42 -16.93 -2.96
CA LEU A 242 11.36 -17.38 -1.58
C LEU A 242 10.29 -18.46 -1.43
N LEU A 243 10.54 -19.48 -0.59
CA LEU A 243 9.54 -20.48 -0.24
C LEU A 243 8.78 -20.01 1.00
N ILE A 244 7.51 -19.70 0.83
CA ILE A 244 6.59 -19.43 1.94
C ILE A 244 6.02 -20.77 2.40
N LYS A 245 6.16 -21.09 3.68
CA LYS A 245 5.68 -22.35 4.26
C LYS A 245 4.50 -22.17 5.23
N ASP A 246 4.37 -21.02 5.87
CA ASP A 246 3.24 -20.76 6.76
C ASP A 246 3.05 -19.28 7.08
N TYR A 247 1.97 -18.99 7.81
CA TYR A 247 1.70 -17.72 8.46
C TYR A 247 1.43 -17.94 9.95
N ASP A 248 2.23 -17.31 10.80
CA ASP A 248 2.00 -17.28 12.24
C ASP A 248 1.06 -16.12 12.59
N ALA A 249 -0.20 -16.46 12.89
CA ALA A 249 -1.24 -15.48 13.21
C ALA A 249 -1.04 -14.80 14.57
N GLU A 250 -0.40 -15.46 15.54
CA GLU A 250 -0.15 -14.87 16.87
C GLU A 250 0.95 -13.80 16.79
N ARG A 251 2.01 -14.09 16.03
CA ARG A 251 3.14 -13.17 15.81
C ARG A 251 2.98 -12.29 14.58
N ASN A 252 1.89 -12.43 13.84
CA ASN A 252 1.62 -11.70 12.60
C ASN A 252 2.80 -11.73 11.60
N THR A 253 3.39 -12.91 11.41
CA THR A 253 4.68 -13.09 10.72
C THR A 253 4.59 -14.19 9.67
N MET A 254 5.07 -13.91 8.46
CA MET A 254 5.20 -14.95 7.43
C MET A 254 6.41 -15.84 7.75
N LEU A 255 6.26 -17.16 7.62
CA LEU A 255 7.32 -18.13 7.85
C LEU A 255 7.87 -18.61 6.50
N LEU A 256 9.20 -18.50 6.35
CA LEU A 256 9.89 -18.82 5.12
C LEU A 256 10.97 -19.86 5.34
N SER A 257 11.23 -20.66 4.32
CA SER A 257 12.38 -21.57 4.25
C SER A 257 13.40 -21.03 3.25
N ILE A 258 14.66 -20.94 3.68
CA ILE A 258 15.78 -20.43 2.89
C ILE A 258 16.99 -21.38 2.94
N PRO A 259 17.89 -21.33 1.94
CA PRO A 259 19.19 -21.97 2.05
C PRO A 259 20.03 -21.33 3.19
N PRO A 260 20.87 -22.11 3.90
CA PRO A 260 21.69 -21.61 5.01
C PRO A 260 22.77 -20.60 4.60
N THR A 261 23.15 -20.55 3.32
CA THR A 261 24.28 -19.75 2.81
C THR A 261 23.87 -18.39 2.22
N ILE A 262 22.58 -18.07 2.21
CA ILE A 262 22.04 -16.88 1.55
C ILE A 262 21.53 -15.87 2.57
N THR A 263 21.87 -14.59 2.36
CA THR A 263 21.17 -13.48 3.02
C THR A 263 19.88 -13.18 2.27
N PRO A 264 18.71 -13.40 2.89
CA PRO A 264 17.45 -13.28 2.18
C PRO A 264 17.01 -11.83 1.97
N ARG A 265 16.15 -11.65 0.98
CA ARG A 265 15.28 -10.47 0.91
C ARG A 265 13.96 -10.78 1.62
N ARG A 266 13.19 -9.73 1.93
CA ARG A 266 11.82 -9.89 2.42
C ARG A 266 10.90 -10.44 1.34
N ALA A 267 9.86 -11.16 1.76
CA ALA A 267 8.74 -11.52 0.91
C ALA A 267 8.04 -10.27 0.36
N SER A 268 7.28 -10.43 -0.71
CA SER A 268 6.34 -9.39 -1.12
C SER A 268 5.35 -9.12 0.01
N VAL A 269 4.90 -7.86 0.15
CA VAL A 269 3.94 -7.46 1.19
C VAL A 269 2.58 -8.15 1.04
N ASP A 270 2.27 -8.61 -0.17
CA ASP A 270 1.06 -9.35 -0.54
C ASP A 270 1.15 -10.86 -0.22
N ALA A 271 2.22 -11.31 0.46
CA ALA A 271 2.43 -12.74 0.74
C ALA A 271 1.28 -13.37 1.54
N ILE A 272 0.68 -12.62 2.47
CA ILE A 272 -0.47 -13.08 3.24
C ILE A 272 -1.72 -13.30 2.37
N GLU A 273 -1.95 -12.42 1.40
CA GLU A 273 -3.09 -12.53 0.49
C GLU A 273 -2.97 -13.79 -0.35
N HIS A 274 -1.76 -14.04 -0.87
CA HIS A 274 -1.44 -15.26 -1.62
C HIS A 274 -1.58 -16.50 -0.75
N TYR A 275 -1.11 -16.46 0.51
CA TYR A 275 -1.27 -17.56 1.46
C TYR A 275 -2.74 -17.90 1.69
N ILE A 276 -3.58 -16.89 1.99
CA ILE A 276 -5.03 -17.07 2.20
C ILE A 276 -5.68 -17.66 0.94
N ILE A 277 -5.40 -17.10 -0.25
CA ILE A 277 -5.95 -17.59 -1.51
C ILE A 277 -5.55 -19.06 -1.75
N TYR A 278 -4.28 -19.41 -1.54
CA TYR A 278 -3.83 -20.79 -1.72
C TYR A 278 -4.42 -21.76 -0.69
N LYS A 279 -4.70 -21.31 0.55
CA LYS A 279 -5.35 -22.14 1.57
C LYS A 279 -6.84 -22.34 1.28
N GLU A 280 -7.56 -21.27 0.94
CA GLU A 280 -9.00 -21.31 0.66
C GLU A 280 -9.35 -21.93 -0.71
N HIS A 281 -8.43 -21.85 -1.67
CA HIS A 281 -8.66 -22.33 -3.04
C HIS A 281 -7.55 -23.30 -3.52
N PRO A 282 -7.65 -24.60 -3.17
CA PRO A 282 -6.63 -25.60 -3.53
C PRO A 282 -6.41 -25.78 -5.04
N SER A 283 -7.40 -25.44 -5.87
CA SER A 283 -7.30 -25.53 -7.33
C SER A 283 -6.40 -24.46 -7.96
N ILE A 284 -6.09 -23.38 -7.23
CA ILE A 284 -5.23 -22.30 -7.73
C ILE A 284 -3.77 -22.77 -7.64
N GLY A 285 -3.09 -22.83 -8.79
CA GLY A 285 -1.70 -23.24 -8.92
C GLY A 285 -0.69 -22.10 -9.05
N ALA A 286 -1.14 -20.91 -9.45
CA ALA A 286 -0.31 -19.73 -9.57
C ALA A 286 -1.14 -18.45 -9.41
N ILE A 287 -0.52 -17.38 -8.92
CA ILE A 287 -1.12 -16.05 -8.79
C ILE A 287 -0.13 -15.03 -9.34
N VAL A 288 -0.63 -14.15 -10.21
CA VAL A 288 0.12 -13.05 -10.80
C VAL A 288 -0.59 -11.75 -10.44
N HIS A 289 0.10 -10.90 -9.70
CA HIS A 289 -0.37 -9.57 -9.34
C HIS A 289 0.34 -8.52 -10.19
N ILE A 290 -0.42 -7.76 -10.98
CA ILE A 290 0.08 -6.74 -11.90
C ILE A 290 -0.55 -5.39 -11.60
N HIS A 291 0.26 -4.33 -11.70
CA HIS A 291 -0.22 -2.95 -11.64
C HIS A 291 -0.29 -2.41 -13.06
N ALA A 292 -1.27 -2.89 -13.83
CA ALA A 292 -1.48 -2.44 -15.20
C ALA A 292 -2.26 -1.11 -15.22
N CYS A 293 -1.73 -0.10 -15.88
CA CYS A 293 -2.47 1.13 -16.13
C CYS A 293 -3.56 0.87 -17.19
N VAL A 294 -4.82 0.76 -16.76
CA VAL A 294 -5.98 0.53 -17.64
C VAL A 294 -6.22 1.68 -18.64
N LEU A 295 -5.58 2.85 -18.45
CA LEU A 295 -5.59 3.96 -19.40
C LEU A 295 -4.61 3.78 -20.57
N CYS A 296 -3.75 2.76 -20.53
CA CYS A 296 -2.94 2.39 -21.69
C CYS A 296 -3.86 1.70 -22.71
N ARG A 297 -4.25 2.42 -23.77
CA ARG A 297 -5.18 1.99 -24.83
C ARG A 297 -4.80 0.66 -25.52
N ASP A 298 -3.60 0.15 -25.27
CA ASP A 298 -3.07 -1.09 -25.86
C ASP A 298 -3.00 -2.28 -24.90
N CYS A 299 -3.44 -2.15 -23.64
CA CYS A 299 -3.54 -3.29 -22.72
C CYS A 299 -4.75 -4.18 -23.08
N LYS A 300 -4.59 -5.03 -24.10
CA LYS A 300 -5.44 -6.22 -24.27
C LYS A 300 -5.07 -7.23 -23.18
N LEU A 301 -5.72 -7.13 -22.02
CA LEU A 301 -5.70 -8.19 -21.01
C LEU A 301 -6.38 -9.43 -21.57
N LEU A 302 -5.59 -10.36 -22.10
CA LEU A 302 -6.01 -11.73 -22.34
C LEU A 302 -6.06 -12.44 -20.98
N PHE A 303 -7.28 -12.68 -20.49
CA PHE A 303 -7.51 -13.73 -19.51
C PHE A 303 -7.29 -15.08 -20.23
N ILE A 304 -6.37 -15.90 -19.73
CA ILE A 304 -6.26 -17.32 -20.05
C ILE A 304 -6.64 -18.09 -18.79
#